data_AF-A0A8D2N084-F1
#
_entry.id   AF-A0A8D2N084-F1
#
_cell.length_a   1.000
_cell.length_b   1.000
_cell.length_c   1.000
_cell.angle_alpha   90.00
_cell.angle_beta   90.00
_cell.angle_gamma   90.00
#
_symmetry.space_group_name_H-M   'P 1'
#
loop_
_entity.id
_entity.type
_entity.pdbx_description
1 polymer ?
#
loop_
_entity_poly.entity_id
_entity_poly.type
_entity_poly.pdbx_seq_one_letter_code
_entity_poly.pdbx_strand_id
1 'polypeptide(L)'
;MWAHSMTVQDYQDLIDRGWRRSGKYVYKPIMNQTCCPQYTIRCRALHFQASKSHKKVLKKMLKFISKGDVSKVASEEEPMDSHIEDVATCDFAYKSESQVSQSDLTPLAVDQAERVENEDEDSGETKEGNVQKVESDSAQVCADKDTPVPAEPSHSAKAVHAPPKPGKGADLSKPPCRKAKDIRKERKLQKLLQNQMGTAEGSQLEGDQTFLLQNSKSKTNQPKNIEDFVFVPLPDDARHKLEVRVVRSSPPSSQFKATFQESYQVYKRYQMVIHKDPPDKPSINQFTRFLCDSPLEAEHAPNGPECGYGSFHQQYWLDGKIIAVGVIDILPYCVSSVYLYYDPDFSFLSLGVYSALREIAFTRQLCVKAPDLCFYYMGFYIHSCPKMRYKGQYRPSDLLCPETYVWTPIEQCLPLLEHSKYSRFNQDGKAVDEGRLKELGRVRVLHKRTVMPYSVYKKRRKGPSDEASVQQYASLVGQTCSERMLLFRS
;
A
#
# COMPACT_ATOMS: atom_id res chain seq x y z
N MET A 1 -5.82 -15.31 -13.15
CA MET A 1 -5.68 -16.79 -13.19
C MET A 1 -6.17 -17.38 -11.87
N TRP A 2 -6.65 -18.62 -11.88
CA TRP A 2 -6.95 -19.35 -10.66
C TRP A 2 -5.80 -20.30 -10.33
N ALA A 3 -5.26 -20.22 -9.12
CA ALA A 3 -4.18 -21.10 -8.65
C ALA A 3 -4.77 -22.13 -7.68
N HIS A 4 -4.64 -23.42 -8.00
CA HIS A 4 -5.10 -24.49 -7.12
C HIS A 4 -4.13 -24.76 -5.97
N SER A 5 -2.85 -24.83 -6.31
CA SER A 5 -1.69 -24.95 -5.42
C SER A 5 -0.50 -24.21 -6.04
N MET A 6 0.39 -23.68 -5.21
CA MET A 6 1.56 -22.92 -5.62
C MET A 6 2.62 -22.94 -4.51
N THR A 7 3.88 -23.16 -4.88
CA THR A 7 4.98 -23.03 -3.91
C THR A 7 5.19 -21.56 -3.54
N VAL A 8 5.81 -21.32 -2.39
CA VAL A 8 6.12 -19.94 -1.97
C VAL A 8 7.17 -19.29 -2.88
N GLN A 9 8.07 -20.08 -3.47
CA GLN A 9 9.04 -19.58 -4.45
C GLN A 9 8.36 -19.21 -5.78
N ASP A 10 7.43 -20.01 -6.29
CA ASP A 10 6.67 -19.65 -7.49
C ASP A 10 5.91 -18.34 -7.28
N TYR A 11 5.30 -18.15 -6.11
CA TYR A 11 4.61 -16.90 -5.84
C TYR A 11 5.57 -15.72 -5.66
N GLN A 12 6.73 -15.91 -5.02
CA GLN A 12 7.80 -14.90 -4.94
C GLN A 12 8.18 -14.41 -6.34
N ASP A 13 8.44 -15.33 -7.26
CA ASP A 13 8.81 -14.99 -8.64
C ASP A 13 7.66 -14.28 -9.39
N LEU A 14 6.39 -14.61 -9.08
CA LEU A 14 5.23 -13.91 -9.65
C LEU A 14 5.07 -12.48 -9.09
N ILE A 15 5.19 -12.28 -7.77
CA ILE A 15 5.03 -10.93 -7.19
C ILE A 15 6.15 -9.98 -7.65
N ASP A 16 7.34 -10.54 -7.90
CA ASP A 16 8.49 -9.84 -8.49
C ASP A 16 8.31 -9.55 -9.99
N ARG A 17 7.23 -10.07 -10.61
CA ARG A 17 6.76 -9.71 -11.95
C ARG A 17 5.45 -8.90 -11.93
N GLY A 18 5.08 -8.38 -10.76
CA GLY A 18 3.92 -7.51 -10.56
C GLY A 18 2.59 -8.22 -10.35
N TRP A 19 2.59 -9.54 -10.12
CA TRP A 19 1.38 -10.27 -9.78
C TRP A 19 0.98 -10.08 -8.31
N ARG A 20 -0.31 -10.24 -8.00
CA ARG A 20 -0.88 -10.27 -6.65
C ARG A 20 -1.93 -11.36 -6.54
N ARG A 21 -2.39 -11.63 -5.32
CA ARG A 21 -3.48 -12.57 -5.08
C ARG A 21 -4.52 -12.03 -4.12
N SER A 22 -5.73 -12.56 -4.25
CA SER A 22 -6.79 -12.50 -3.24
C SER A 22 -7.42 -13.88 -3.18
N GLY A 23 -7.28 -14.56 -2.06
CA GLY A 23 -7.56 -15.98 -2.01
C GLY A 23 -6.66 -16.78 -2.94
N LYS A 24 -7.30 -17.67 -3.71
CA LYS A 24 -6.73 -18.46 -4.82
C LYS A 24 -6.73 -17.74 -6.18
N TYR A 25 -7.32 -16.55 -6.26
CA TYR A 25 -7.28 -15.75 -7.48
C TYR A 25 -5.98 -14.96 -7.54
N VAL A 26 -5.18 -15.19 -8.58
CA VAL A 26 -3.89 -14.52 -8.82
C VAL A 26 -4.01 -13.64 -10.06
N TYR A 27 -3.64 -12.37 -9.96
CA TYR A 27 -3.92 -11.35 -10.98
C TYR A 27 -2.76 -10.39 -11.17
N LYS A 28 -2.69 -9.80 -12.36
CA LYS A 28 -1.69 -8.80 -12.74
C LYS A 28 -2.39 -7.67 -13.52
N PRO A 29 -2.30 -6.41 -13.07
CA PRO A 29 -2.88 -5.28 -13.79
C PRO A 29 -2.22 -5.08 -15.17
N ILE A 30 -3.03 -4.69 -16.16
CA ILE A 30 -2.54 -4.27 -17.48
C ILE A 30 -2.25 -2.77 -17.41
N MET A 31 -0.98 -2.44 -17.16
CA MET A 31 -0.55 -1.11 -16.71
C MET A 31 -0.78 0.03 -17.72
N ASN A 32 -0.75 -0.28 -19.02
CA ASN A 32 -0.98 0.69 -20.09
C ASN A 32 -2.47 0.89 -20.43
N GLN A 33 -3.37 0.04 -19.94
CA GLN A 33 -4.81 0.14 -20.17
C GLN A 33 -5.56 0.72 -18.96
N THR A 34 -5.03 0.54 -17.75
CA THR A 34 -5.69 1.02 -16.53
C THR A 34 -5.72 2.55 -16.43
N CYS A 35 -6.80 3.10 -15.87
CA CYS A 35 -6.90 4.53 -15.54
C CYS A 35 -5.90 4.96 -14.45
N CYS A 36 -5.36 4.02 -13.67
CA CYS A 36 -4.45 4.24 -12.54
C CYS A 36 -3.41 3.10 -12.48
N PRO A 37 -2.17 3.30 -12.96
CA PRO A 37 -1.15 2.25 -12.98
C PRO A 37 -0.75 1.85 -11.57
N GLN A 38 -0.69 0.53 -11.36
CA GLN A 38 -0.48 -0.11 -10.07
C GLN A 38 0.95 -0.65 -9.99
N TYR A 39 1.88 0.21 -9.63
CA TYR A 39 3.30 -0.15 -9.51
C TYR A 39 3.51 -1.00 -8.26
N THR A 40 4.22 -2.11 -8.40
CA THR A 40 4.61 -2.90 -7.24
C THR A 40 5.64 -2.13 -6.42
N ILE A 41 5.43 -2.03 -5.11
CA ILE A 41 6.33 -1.31 -4.19
C ILE A 41 6.82 -2.24 -3.07
N ARG A 42 8.11 -2.12 -2.74
CA ARG A 42 8.72 -2.76 -1.57
C ARG A 42 9.54 -1.76 -0.76
N CYS A 43 9.60 -1.99 0.55
CA CYS A 43 10.48 -1.30 1.48
C CYS A 43 11.68 -2.19 1.82
N ARG A 44 12.88 -1.61 1.90
CA ARG A 44 14.08 -2.32 2.37
C ARG A 44 14.08 -2.31 3.90
N ALA A 45 13.53 -3.35 4.51
CA ALA A 45 13.17 -3.34 5.94
C ALA A 45 14.39 -3.12 6.85
N LEU A 46 15.55 -3.68 6.51
CA LEU A 46 16.80 -3.51 7.28
C LEU A 46 17.31 -2.07 7.31
N HIS A 47 17.02 -1.29 6.27
CA HIS A 47 17.45 0.10 6.15
C HIS A 47 16.34 1.11 6.44
N PHE A 48 15.15 0.63 6.82
CA PHE A 48 14.01 1.48 7.09
C PHE A 48 14.30 2.47 8.22
N GLN A 49 13.93 3.74 8.01
CA GLN A 49 14.04 4.79 9.02
C GLN A 49 12.68 5.40 9.33
N ALA A 50 12.25 5.27 10.59
CA ALA A 50 11.00 5.84 11.04
C ALA A 50 11.03 7.38 10.97
N SER A 51 10.14 7.95 10.14
CA SER A 51 9.88 9.38 10.02
C SER A 51 9.28 9.96 11.31
N LYS A 52 9.09 11.29 11.35
CA LYS A 52 8.39 11.95 12.46
C LYS A 52 6.94 11.48 12.60
N SER A 53 6.23 11.27 11.49
CA SER A 53 4.85 10.77 11.48
C SER A 53 4.77 9.32 11.97
N HIS A 54 5.68 8.45 11.50
CA HIS A 54 5.78 7.06 12.00
C HIS A 54 6.01 7.02 13.51
N LYS A 55 6.94 7.85 14.01
CA LYS A 55 7.22 7.96 15.45
C LYS A 55 6.03 8.52 16.24
N LYS A 56 5.20 9.40 15.66
CA LYS A 56 3.96 9.91 16.28
C LYS A 56 2.98 8.75 16.52
N VAL A 57 2.75 7.91 15.51
CA VAL A 57 1.86 6.74 15.61
C VAL A 57 2.36 5.74 16.66
N LEU A 58 3.65 5.38 16.62
CA LEU A 58 4.25 4.46 17.60
C LEU A 58 4.11 4.98 19.04
N LYS A 59 4.38 6.27 19.26
CA LYS A 59 4.20 6.89 20.59
C LYS A 59 2.74 6.97 21.01
N LYS A 60 1.82 7.19 20.07
CA LYS A 60 0.37 7.21 20.33
C LYS A 60 -0.09 5.85 20.83
N MET A 61 0.31 4.77 20.15
CA MET A 61 0.04 3.40 20.58
C MET A 61 0.60 3.12 21.97
N LEU A 62 1.89 3.43 22.19
CA LEU A 62 2.52 3.22 23.50
C LEU A 62 1.83 4.01 24.63
N LYS A 63 1.49 5.28 24.39
CA LYS A 63 0.78 6.11 25.37
C LYS A 63 -0.60 5.54 25.69
N PHE A 64 -1.34 5.10 24.67
CA PHE A 64 -2.63 4.46 24.85
C PHE A 64 -2.49 3.19 25.69
N ILE A 65 -1.58 2.29 25.35
CA ILE A 65 -1.36 1.04 26.09
C ILE A 65 -0.98 1.31 27.56
N SER A 66 -0.03 2.22 27.81
CA SER A 66 0.44 2.47 29.17
C SER A 66 -0.57 3.24 30.02
N LYS A 67 -1.24 4.25 29.46
CA LYS A 67 -2.04 5.23 30.24
C LYS A 67 -3.54 5.16 29.99
N GLY A 68 -4.01 4.41 29.00
CA GLY A 68 -5.42 4.36 28.58
C GLY A 68 -5.92 5.70 28.03
N ASP A 69 -5.02 6.62 27.67
CA ASP A 69 -5.40 7.98 27.29
C ASP A 69 -5.92 8.02 25.85
N VAL A 70 -7.20 8.34 25.69
CA VAL A 70 -7.91 8.49 24.42
C VAL A 70 -8.02 9.96 24.00
N SER A 71 -7.31 10.90 24.66
CA SER A 71 -7.49 12.35 24.56
C SER A 71 -8.06 12.81 23.22
N LYS A 72 -9.31 13.30 23.24
CA LYS A 72 -10.18 13.67 22.11
C LYS A 72 -9.39 14.28 20.94
N VAL A 73 -9.07 13.44 19.95
CA VAL A 73 -8.77 13.91 18.59
C VAL A 73 -10.08 13.82 17.84
N ALA A 74 -10.95 14.80 18.05
CA ALA A 74 -12.05 15.03 17.12
C ALA A 74 -11.43 15.48 15.80
N SER A 75 -11.82 14.83 14.70
CA SER A 75 -11.62 15.23 13.30
C SER A 75 -10.17 15.51 12.87
N GLU A 76 -9.27 14.55 13.00
CA GLU A 76 -8.19 14.43 12.00
C GLU A 76 -8.60 13.26 11.09
N GLU A 77 -8.86 13.56 9.81
CA GLU A 77 -9.02 12.54 8.78
C GLU A 77 -7.84 11.55 8.84
N GLU A 78 -8.11 10.28 8.49
CA GLU A 78 -7.10 9.22 8.46
C GLU A 78 -5.78 9.75 7.86
N PRO A 79 -4.60 9.54 8.49
CA PRO A 79 -3.32 10.05 8.01
C PRO A 79 -2.85 9.36 6.71
N MET A 80 -3.73 8.60 6.06
CA MET A 80 -3.57 8.20 4.67
C MET A 80 -3.66 9.38 3.70
N ASP A 81 -4.18 10.54 4.15
CA ASP A 81 -4.06 11.79 3.42
C ASP A 81 -2.81 12.57 3.86
N SER A 82 -1.82 12.61 2.97
CA SER A 82 -0.61 13.38 3.18
C SER A 82 -0.87 14.84 2.85
N HIS A 83 -1.28 15.64 3.82
CA HIS A 83 -1.10 17.09 3.74
C HIS A 83 0.40 17.38 3.66
N ILE A 84 0.81 17.89 2.51
CA ILE A 84 2.14 18.44 2.26
C ILE A 84 2.24 19.72 3.10
N GLU A 85 3.05 19.70 4.15
CA GLU A 85 3.65 20.94 4.63
C GLU A 85 4.85 21.22 3.73
N ASP A 86 4.77 22.32 2.96
CA ASP A 86 5.80 22.84 2.08
C ASP A 86 7.18 22.80 2.73
N VAL A 87 8.06 21.96 2.20
CA VAL A 87 9.49 22.04 2.49
C VAL A 87 10.09 23.00 1.47
N ALA A 88 10.46 24.15 2.00
CA ALA A 88 11.28 25.21 1.42
C ALA A 88 12.14 24.78 0.22
N THR A 89 11.94 25.50 -0.87
CA THR A 89 12.85 25.66 -2.01
C THR A 89 14.30 25.73 -1.54
N CYS A 90 15.06 24.67 -1.80
CA CYS A 90 16.50 24.73 -1.83
C CYS A 90 16.91 25.04 -3.27
N ASP A 91 17.25 26.30 -3.51
CA ASP A 91 17.95 26.74 -4.73
C ASP A 91 19.22 25.91 -4.91
N PHE A 92 19.26 25.12 -5.98
CA PHE A 92 20.49 24.55 -6.50
C PHE A 92 20.75 25.20 -7.86
N ALA A 93 21.60 26.22 -7.86
CA ALA A 93 22.08 26.87 -9.06
C ALA A 93 22.94 25.88 -9.86
N TYR A 94 22.41 25.38 -10.98
CA TYR A 94 23.21 24.69 -11.98
C TYR A 94 23.58 25.69 -13.08
N LYS A 95 24.89 25.93 -13.23
CA LYS A 95 25.44 26.68 -14.37
C LYS A 95 25.18 25.88 -15.64
N SER A 96 24.38 26.45 -16.55
CA SER A 96 24.29 26.02 -17.94
C SER A 96 25.28 26.84 -18.75
N GLU A 97 26.17 26.15 -19.46
CA GLU A 97 26.77 26.68 -20.67
C GLU A 97 26.32 25.82 -21.87
N SER A 98 26.27 26.52 -23.00
CA SER A 98 26.10 26.09 -24.38
C SER A 98 24.68 26.13 -24.97
N GLN A 99 24.66 26.90 -26.06
CA GLN A 99 23.59 27.44 -26.89
C GLN A 99 23.14 26.44 -27.97
N VAL A 100 22.15 26.88 -28.77
CA VAL A 100 21.72 26.45 -30.13
C VAL A 100 20.44 25.60 -30.11
N SER A 101 19.37 25.84 -30.87
CA SER A 101 18.83 26.96 -31.68
C SER A 101 17.37 26.60 -32.00
N GLN A 102 16.51 27.60 -32.14
CA GLN A 102 15.11 27.51 -32.60
C GLN A 102 14.98 27.13 -34.08
N SER A 103 13.90 26.40 -34.41
CA SER A 103 13.02 26.47 -35.60
C SER A 103 12.27 25.11 -35.70
N ASP A 104 10.97 24.96 -35.98
CA ASP A 104 9.85 25.84 -36.29
C ASP A 104 8.54 25.11 -35.93
N LEU A 105 7.52 25.89 -35.58
CA LEU A 105 6.13 25.44 -35.46
C LEU A 105 5.38 25.82 -36.75
N THR A 106 4.55 24.93 -37.30
CA THR A 106 3.13 25.26 -37.60
C THR A 106 2.30 24.01 -37.96
N PRO A 107 0.97 24.04 -37.73
CA PRO A 107 0.06 22.91 -37.82
C PRO A 107 -0.81 22.94 -39.09
N LEU A 108 -1.39 21.81 -39.49
CA LEU A 108 -2.51 21.79 -40.45
C LEU A 108 -3.58 20.76 -40.04
N ALA A 109 -4.81 21.14 -40.35
CA ALA A 109 -6.05 20.56 -39.89
C ALA A 109 -6.89 20.03 -41.07
N VAL A 110 -7.79 19.09 -40.75
CA VAL A 110 -9.11 18.77 -41.38
C VAL A 110 -9.16 18.16 -42.80
N ASP A 111 -9.80 16.97 -42.89
CA ASP A 111 -11.05 16.67 -43.64
C ASP A 111 -11.54 15.25 -43.21
N GLN A 112 -12.76 15.03 -42.67
CA GLN A 112 -14.06 14.81 -43.34
C GLN A 112 -13.97 13.85 -44.54
N ALA A 113 -14.83 12.87 -44.81
CA ALA A 113 -16.00 12.25 -44.19
C ALA A 113 -16.25 10.99 -45.06
N GLU A 114 -16.91 9.94 -44.57
CA GLU A 114 -17.88 9.22 -45.40
C GLU A 114 -18.80 8.32 -44.56
N ARG A 115 -20.06 8.35 -44.99
CA ARG A 115 -21.29 7.84 -44.40
C ARG A 115 -21.86 6.89 -45.46
N VAL A 116 -22.14 5.63 -45.12
CA VAL A 116 -23.08 4.80 -45.89
C VAL A 116 -23.92 3.98 -44.91
N GLU A 117 -25.20 3.93 -45.25
CA GLU A 117 -26.35 3.46 -44.49
C GLU A 117 -26.59 1.94 -44.59
N ASN A 118 -27.26 1.43 -43.56
CA ASN A 118 -28.20 0.30 -43.43
C ASN A 118 -28.47 -0.64 -44.62
N GLU A 119 -28.56 -1.95 -44.31
CA GLU A 119 -29.70 -2.79 -44.71
C GLU A 119 -30.06 -3.77 -43.57
N ASP A 120 -31.37 -3.88 -43.34
CA ASP A 120 -32.10 -4.73 -42.38
C ASP A 120 -32.13 -6.21 -42.81
N GLU A 121 -32.27 -7.13 -41.84
CA GLU A 121 -33.27 -8.21 -41.96
C GLU A 121 -33.82 -8.62 -40.59
N ASP A 122 -35.15 -8.63 -40.56
CA ASP A 122 -36.09 -8.95 -39.49
C ASP A 122 -36.45 -10.44 -39.51
N SER A 123 -36.75 -11.01 -38.34
CA SER A 123 -37.81 -12.01 -38.20
C SER A 123 -38.16 -12.17 -36.72
N GLY A 124 -39.31 -11.60 -36.36
CA GLY A 124 -39.88 -11.68 -35.02
C GLY A 124 -40.61 -12.98 -34.70
N GLU A 125 -41.08 -13.06 -33.46
CA GLU A 125 -42.40 -13.63 -33.15
C GLU A 125 -42.93 -13.06 -31.83
N THR A 126 -44.14 -12.54 -31.91
CA THR A 126 -44.95 -11.85 -30.91
C THR A 126 -45.75 -12.85 -30.06
N LYS A 127 -46.13 -12.47 -28.84
CA LYS A 127 -47.49 -12.73 -28.33
C LYS A 127 -47.88 -11.75 -27.22
N GLU A 128 -48.98 -11.05 -27.51
CA GLU A 128 -49.69 -10.07 -26.69
C GLU A 128 -50.51 -10.72 -25.57
N GLY A 129 -50.88 -9.90 -24.58
CA GLY A 129 -51.92 -10.14 -23.59
C GLY A 129 -52.38 -8.83 -22.95
N ASN A 130 -53.38 -8.22 -23.58
CA ASN A 130 -54.08 -6.96 -23.30
C ASN A 130 -54.82 -6.96 -21.93
N VAL A 131 -55.07 -5.77 -21.34
CA VAL A 131 -56.39 -5.26 -20.89
C VAL A 131 -56.25 -3.88 -20.19
N GLN A 132 -57.04 -2.91 -20.67
CA GLN A 132 -57.24 -1.52 -20.23
C GLN A 132 -58.19 -1.36 -19.01
N LYS A 133 -58.40 -0.07 -18.64
CA LYS A 133 -59.46 0.60 -17.85
C LYS A 133 -59.10 0.84 -16.37
N VAL A 134 -59.31 2.00 -15.74
CA VAL A 134 -60.26 3.12 -15.90
C VAL A 134 -59.67 4.43 -15.31
N GLU A 135 -60.08 5.56 -15.87
CA GLU A 135 -59.86 6.96 -15.46
C GLU A 135 -60.62 7.42 -14.18
N SER A 136 -60.35 8.69 -13.82
CA SER A 136 -61.28 9.69 -13.25
C SER A 136 -61.31 9.82 -11.73
N ASP A 137 -61.38 11.01 -11.12
CA ASP A 137 -61.23 12.42 -11.52
C ASP A 137 -61.41 13.24 -10.23
N SER A 138 -60.83 14.44 -10.14
CA SER A 138 -61.50 15.66 -9.60
C SER A 138 -60.52 16.83 -9.40
N ALA A 139 -60.67 17.81 -10.30
CA ALA A 139 -60.31 19.23 -10.19
C ALA A 139 -61.05 19.93 -9.00
N GLN A 140 -60.77 21.14 -8.50
CA GLN A 140 -60.66 22.50 -9.09
C GLN A 140 -59.98 23.42 -8.03
N VAL A 141 -58.99 24.27 -8.36
CA VAL A 141 -58.99 25.62 -9.00
C VAL A 141 -59.46 26.79 -8.12
N CYS A 142 -58.56 27.77 -7.93
CA CYS A 142 -58.65 29.23 -8.18
C CYS A 142 -57.20 29.79 -7.98
N ALA A 143 -56.38 30.15 -8.98
CA ALA A 143 -56.44 31.30 -9.94
C ALA A 143 -56.60 32.65 -9.20
N ASP A 144 -55.81 33.70 -9.36
CA ASP A 144 -55.08 34.29 -10.49
C ASP A 144 -54.23 35.48 -9.92
N LYS A 145 -53.18 36.10 -10.52
CA LYS A 145 -52.94 36.46 -11.93
C LYS A 145 -51.51 37.03 -12.18
N ASP A 146 -50.89 36.58 -13.27
CA ASP A 146 -50.17 37.27 -14.39
C ASP A 146 -49.16 38.43 -14.19
N THR A 147 -47.85 38.28 -14.50
CA THR A 147 -47.03 38.41 -15.78
C THR A 147 -46.85 39.85 -16.34
N PRO A 148 -45.88 40.18 -17.26
CA PRO A 148 -44.56 39.59 -17.67
C PRO A 148 -43.37 40.62 -17.90
N VAL A 149 -42.08 40.14 -17.85
CA VAL A 149 -40.88 40.30 -18.78
C VAL A 149 -40.47 41.71 -19.34
N PRO A 150 -39.20 42.08 -19.77
CA PRO A 150 -37.85 41.44 -19.89
C PRO A 150 -36.61 42.27 -19.39
N ALA A 151 -35.40 41.66 -19.55
CA ALA A 151 -34.10 42.25 -19.96
C ALA A 151 -33.00 42.52 -18.91
N GLU A 152 -31.84 41.87 -19.12
CA GLU A 152 -30.50 42.18 -18.57
C GLU A 152 -29.90 43.48 -19.19
N PRO A 153 -28.68 43.97 -18.84
CA PRO A 153 -27.73 43.65 -17.75
C PRO A 153 -27.25 44.90 -16.97
N SER A 154 -26.60 44.75 -15.79
CA SER A 154 -25.41 45.57 -15.39
C SER A 154 -24.96 45.46 -13.92
N HIS A 155 -23.64 45.31 -13.77
CA HIS A 155 -22.75 45.86 -12.72
C HIS A 155 -23.09 45.67 -11.23
N SER A 156 -22.47 44.66 -10.61
CA SER A 156 -22.31 44.57 -9.16
C SER A 156 -21.30 45.60 -8.62
N ALA A 157 -21.76 46.44 -7.70
CA ALA A 157 -21.00 47.49 -7.05
C ALA A 157 -19.91 46.97 -6.10
N LYS A 158 -18.78 47.68 -6.09
CA LYS A 158 -17.61 47.51 -5.21
C LYS A 158 -17.95 47.90 -3.77
N ALA A 159 -17.59 47.05 -2.80
CA ALA A 159 -17.51 47.43 -1.39
C ALA A 159 -16.09 47.96 -1.05
N VAL A 160 -16.05 49.10 -0.38
CA VAL A 160 -14.88 49.91 -0.06
C VAL A 160 -14.12 49.34 1.15
N HIS A 161 -12.80 49.22 1.06
CA HIS A 161 -11.89 48.88 2.16
C HIS A 161 -11.71 50.06 3.13
N ALA A 162 -11.95 49.84 4.43
CA ALA A 162 -11.55 50.76 5.50
C ALA A 162 -10.09 50.50 5.95
N PRO A 163 -9.29 51.53 6.25
CA PRO A 163 -7.90 51.35 6.69
C PRO A 163 -7.80 50.89 8.16
N PRO A 164 -6.80 50.07 8.53
CA PRO A 164 -6.63 49.59 9.90
C PRO A 164 -6.11 50.68 10.85
N LYS A 165 -6.58 50.65 12.10
CA LYS A 165 -6.17 51.59 13.16
C LYS A 165 -4.70 51.35 13.57
N PRO A 166 -3.92 52.39 13.91
CA PRO A 166 -2.54 52.24 14.36
C PRO A 166 -2.48 51.58 15.76
N GLY A 167 -1.64 50.55 15.91
CA GLY A 167 -1.38 49.92 17.21
C GLY A 167 -0.49 50.79 18.11
N LYS A 168 -0.74 50.76 19.42
CA LYS A 168 0.20 51.36 20.41
C LYS A 168 1.52 50.59 20.33
N GLY A 169 2.62 51.32 20.11
CA GLY A 169 3.97 50.76 19.99
C GLY A 169 4.44 49.98 21.23
N ALA A 170 5.60 49.34 21.11
CA ALA A 170 6.14 48.45 22.14
C ALA A 170 6.40 49.17 23.48
N ASP A 171 5.96 48.54 24.56
CA ASP A 171 6.17 48.96 25.95
C ASP A 171 7.66 48.89 26.32
N LEU A 172 8.31 50.05 26.46
CA LEU A 172 9.75 50.19 26.72
C LEU A 172 10.18 49.70 28.12
N SER A 173 9.22 49.38 29.00
CA SER A 173 9.50 48.84 30.34
C SER A 173 9.68 47.31 30.35
N LYS A 174 9.43 46.63 29.22
CA LYS A 174 9.56 45.18 29.10
C LYS A 174 10.83 44.80 28.33
N PRO A 175 11.62 43.82 28.79
CA PRO A 175 12.77 43.35 28.04
C PRO A 175 12.34 42.85 26.66
N PRO A 176 13.13 43.08 25.60
CA PRO A 176 12.79 42.63 24.26
C PRO A 176 12.50 41.13 24.27
N CYS A 177 11.33 40.73 23.78
CA CYS A 177 11.00 39.32 23.61
C CYS A 177 11.98 38.70 22.61
N ARG A 178 13.00 37.99 23.11
CA ARG A 178 13.97 37.28 22.27
C ARG A 178 13.21 36.27 21.42
N LYS A 179 13.48 36.23 20.12
CA LYS A 179 12.86 35.26 19.21
C LYS A 179 13.19 33.86 19.73
N ALA A 180 12.21 32.96 19.76
CA ALA A 180 12.38 31.59 20.29
C ALA A 180 13.54 30.80 19.63
N LYS A 181 13.94 31.19 18.41
CA LYS A 181 15.10 30.65 17.69
C LYS A 181 16.43 30.96 18.39
N ASP A 182 16.57 32.14 18.98
CA ASP A 182 17.82 32.60 19.57
C ASP A 182 18.04 31.96 20.96
N ILE A 183 16.97 31.83 21.74
CA ILE A 183 16.97 31.09 23.01
C ILE A 183 17.35 29.60 22.79
N ARG A 184 16.90 28.99 21.67
CA ARG A 184 17.27 27.62 21.32
C ARG A 184 18.74 27.49 20.92
N LYS A 185 19.31 28.47 20.22
CA LYS A 185 20.74 28.49 19.84
C LYS A 185 21.63 28.63 21.08
N GLU A 186 21.27 29.51 22.00
CA GLU A 186 22.00 29.74 23.26
C GLU A 186 22.00 28.48 24.15
N ARG A 187 20.85 27.81 24.30
CA ARG A 187 20.77 26.52 25.02
C ARG A 187 21.59 25.41 24.36
N LYS A 188 21.73 25.40 23.03
CA LYS A 188 22.59 24.45 22.32
C LYS A 188 24.07 24.74 22.60
N LEU A 189 24.46 26.00 22.63
CA LEU A 189 25.84 26.42 22.92
C LEU A 189 26.24 26.10 24.36
N GLN A 190 25.35 26.34 25.33
CA GLN A 190 25.57 25.99 26.74
C GLN A 190 25.75 24.47 26.93
N LYS A 191 24.97 23.63 26.25
CA LYS A 191 25.15 22.17 26.29
C LYS A 191 26.46 21.71 25.67
N LEU A 192 26.95 22.39 24.63
CA LEU A 192 28.23 22.09 24.01
C LEU A 192 29.40 22.42 24.93
N LEU A 193 29.35 23.56 25.62
CA LEU A 193 30.37 23.97 26.60
C LEU A 193 30.38 23.03 27.82
N GLN A 194 29.21 22.62 28.30
CA GLN A 194 29.09 21.71 29.44
C GLN A 194 29.60 20.29 29.12
N ASN A 195 29.45 19.85 27.88
CA ASN A 195 30.01 18.57 27.42
C ASN A 195 31.53 18.60 27.24
N GLN A 196 32.14 19.76 26.99
CA GLN A 196 33.60 19.87 26.87
C GLN A 196 34.32 19.86 28.23
N MET A 197 33.65 20.28 29.31
CA MET A 197 34.22 20.27 30.67
C MET A 197 34.16 18.90 31.37
N GLY A 198 33.42 17.92 30.82
CA GLY A 198 33.20 16.60 31.46
C GLY A 198 34.19 15.49 31.08
N THR A 199 35.20 15.75 30.25
CA THR A 199 36.10 14.73 29.66
C THR A 199 37.51 14.70 30.25
N ALA A 200 37.73 15.27 31.44
CA ALA A 200 39.01 15.22 32.12
C ALA A 200 38.82 14.66 33.55
N GLU A 201 38.75 13.34 33.70
CA GLU A 201 39.25 12.55 34.85
C GLU A 201 38.85 11.07 34.76
N GLY A 202 39.85 10.17 34.81
CA GLY A 202 39.72 8.80 35.35
C GLY A 202 39.70 7.61 34.36
N SER A 203 40.65 6.69 34.52
CA SER A 203 41.00 5.55 33.63
C SER A 203 40.92 4.18 34.35
N GLN A 204 40.79 3.10 33.55
CA GLN A 204 41.20 1.67 33.75
C GLN A 204 40.45 0.71 34.72
N LEU A 205 39.94 -0.43 34.19
CA LEU A 205 40.50 -1.81 34.29
C LEU A 205 39.62 -2.87 33.57
N GLU A 206 40.26 -3.93 33.06
CA GLU A 206 39.74 -5.06 32.26
C GLU A 206 39.15 -6.23 33.09
N GLY A 207 38.37 -7.14 32.45
CA GLY A 207 38.17 -8.52 32.95
C GLY A 207 36.86 -9.24 32.56
N ASP A 208 36.92 -10.02 31.48
CA ASP A 208 36.24 -11.27 31.06
C ASP A 208 34.74 -11.67 31.26
N GLN A 209 34.29 -12.41 30.25
CA GLN A 209 33.10 -13.19 29.88
C GLN A 209 31.87 -13.51 30.79
N THR A 210 30.72 -13.47 30.08
CA THR A 210 29.48 -14.28 30.15
C THR A 210 28.31 -13.90 31.07
N PHE A 211 27.13 -13.90 30.42
CA PHE A 211 25.73 -13.95 30.90
C PHE A 211 24.97 -12.65 31.27
N LEU A 212 23.78 -12.58 30.64
CA LEU A 212 22.53 -11.88 30.99
C LEU A 212 22.18 -10.52 30.36
N LEU A 213 20.94 -10.52 29.84
CA LEU A 213 20.07 -9.37 29.72
C LEU A 213 20.19 -8.48 30.96
N GLN A 214 20.83 -7.32 30.82
CA GLN A 214 20.63 -6.22 31.74
C GLN A 214 20.62 -4.88 31.01
N ASN A 215 19.54 -4.15 31.28
CA ASN A 215 19.30 -2.73 31.08
C ASN A 215 20.56 -1.91 30.74
N SER A 216 20.72 -1.58 29.46
CA SER A 216 21.66 -0.55 29.06
C SER A 216 21.15 0.80 29.55
N LYS A 217 21.80 1.34 30.58
CA LYS A 217 21.83 2.79 30.83
C LYS A 217 22.16 3.51 29.51
N SER A 218 21.47 4.62 29.29
CA SER A 218 21.34 5.35 28.03
C SER A 218 22.65 5.50 27.23
N LYS A 219 22.71 4.87 26.04
CA LYS A 219 23.55 5.35 24.94
C LYS A 219 22.99 6.68 24.43
N THR A 220 23.38 7.80 25.03
CA THR A 220 22.94 9.14 24.66
C THR A 220 23.55 9.57 23.33
N ASN A 221 22.95 9.13 22.21
CA ASN A 221 22.80 9.85 20.93
C ASN A 221 22.53 8.93 19.72
N GLN A 222 22.36 7.61 19.90
CA GLN A 222 21.92 6.78 18.77
C GLN A 222 20.43 6.97 18.49
N PRO A 223 20.01 7.14 17.23
CA PRO A 223 18.60 7.23 16.88
C PRO A 223 17.92 5.90 17.23
N LYS A 224 16.79 5.98 17.95
CA LYS A 224 15.98 4.80 18.26
C LYS A 224 15.52 4.10 16.97
N ASN A 225 15.73 2.80 16.91
CA ASN A 225 15.26 1.92 15.85
C ASN A 225 13.76 1.61 16.04
N ILE A 226 13.14 0.94 15.06
CA ILE A 226 11.71 0.63 15.09
C ILE A 226 11.37 -0.37 16.21
N GLU A 227 12.27 -1.30 16.50
CA GLU A 227 12.19 -2.29 17.57
C GLU A 227 12.10 -1.63 18.95
N ASP A 228 12.81 -0.52 19.15
CA ASP A 228 12.80 0.27 20.40
C ASP A 228 11.44 0.93 20.70
N PHE A 229 10.49 0.84 19.77
CA PHE A 229 9.11 1.26 19.98
C PHE A 229 8.13 0.09 19.96
N VAL A 230 8.42 -0.93 19.16
CA VAL A 230 7.53 -2.05 18.86
C VAL A 230 7.64 -3.17 19.90
N PHE A 231 8.83 -3.42 20.43
CA PHE A 231 9.13 -4.52 21.36
C PHE A 231 9.48 -4.00 22.77
N VAL A 232 9.01 -2.80 23.11
CA VAL A 232 9.24 -2.21 24.44
C VAL A 232 8.52 -3.03 25.50
N PRO A 233 9.21 -3.50 26.56
CA PRO A 233 8.56 -4.07 27.72
C PRO A 233 7.64 -3.02 28.34
N LEU A 234 6.37 -3.37 28.49
CA LEU A 234 5.40 -2.48 29.13
C LEU A 234 5.55 -2.56 30.65
N PRO A 235 5.33 -1.45 31.38
CA PRO A 235 5.26 -1.47 32.84
C PRO A 235 4.19 -2.44 33.36
N ASP A 236 4.38 -3.01 34.55
CA ASP A 236 3.42 -3.93 35.17
C ASP A 236 2.06 -3.26 35.46
N ASP A 237 2.03 -1.93 35.60
CA ASP A 237 0.84 -1.10 35.79
C ASP A 237 0.22 -0.59 34.47
N ALA A 238 0.65 -1.12 33.32
CA ALA A 238 0.08 -0.73 32.03
C ALA A 238 -1.44 -0.96 31.99
N ARG A 239 -2.16 0.06 31.54
CA ARG A 239 -3.63 0.07 31.48
C ARG A 239 -4.21 -0.98 30.54
N HIS A 240 -3.51 -1.29 29.46
CA HIS A 240 -3.91 -2.28 28.48
C HIS A 240 -2.77 -3.25 28.18
N LYS A 241 -3.12 -4.46 27.75
CA LYS A 241 -2.19 -5.49 27.29
C LYS A 241 -2.34 -5.68 25.78
N LEU A 242 -1.30 -5.32 25.02
CA LEU A 242 -1.20 -5.62 23.60
C LEU A 242 -0.39 -6.90 23.38
N GLU A 243 -0.95 -7.85 22.64
CA GLU A 243 -0.27 -9.04 22.15
C GLU A 243 -0.41 -9.12 20.63
N VAL A 244 0.66 -9.53 19.92
CA VAL A 244 0.61 -9.74 18.47
C VAL A 244 0.98 -11.18 18.18
N ARG A 245 0.05 -11.89 17.54
CA ARG A 245 0.17 -13.32 17.22
C ARG A 245 0.23 -13.51 15.71
N VAL A 246 1.15 -14.33 15.22
CA VAL A 246 1.19 -14.74 13.82
C VAL A 246 0.60 -16.15 13.75
N VAL A 247 -0.59 -16.28 13.14
CA VAL A 247 -1.31 -17.55 13.03
C VAL A 247 -1.42 -17.99 11.58
N ARG A 248 -1.17 -19.27 11.31
CA ARG A 248 -1.18 -19.80 9.93
C ARG A 248 -2.62 -19.99 9.45
N SER A 249 -2.96 -19.31 8.35
CA SER A 249 -4.30 -19.36 7.75
C SER A 249 -4.46 -20.49 6.74
N SER A 250 -3.39 -20.84 6.02
CA SER A 250 -3.39 -21.90 5.01
C SER A 250 -2.11 -22.76 5.10
N PRO A 251 -2.21 -24.08 5.29
CA PRO A 251 -3.40 -24.76 5.83
C PRO A 251 -3.74 -24.21 7.24
N PRO A 252 -5.02 -24.21 7.65
CA PRO A 252 -5.45 -23.53 8.87
C PRO A 252 -4.93 -24.23 10.13
N SER A 253 -4.15 -23.52 10.96
CA SER A 253 -3.68 -24.03 12.24
C SER A 253 -4.81 -24.11 13.29
N SER A 254 -4.56 -24.79 14.41
CA SER A 254 -5.51 -24.84 15.52
C SER A 254 -5.81 -23.44 16.08
N GLN A 255 -4.80 -22.59 16.21
CA GLN A 255 -4.98 -21.20 16.66
C GLN A 255 -5.82 -20.38 15.68
N PHE A 256 -5.61 -20.56 14.37
CA PHE A 256 -6.41 -19.89 13.35
C PHE A 256 -7.88 -20.33 13.44
N LYS A 257 -8.15 -21.64 13.55
CA LYS A 257 -9.51 -22.17 13.71
C LYS A 257 -10.20 -21.63 14.96
N ALA A 258 -9.47 -21.58 16.08
CA ALA A 258 -10.00 -21.07 17.36
C ALA A 258 -10.38 -19.58 17.33
N THR A 259 -9.71 -18.80 16.48
CA THR A 259 -9.86 -17.33 16.42
C THR A 259 -10.64 -16.86 15.19
N PHE A 260 -11.05 -17.78 14.32
CA PHE A 260 -11.70 -17.51 13.04
C PHE A 260 -12.95 -16.64 13.19
N GLN A 261 -13.84 -17.00 14.13
CA GLN A 261 -15.11 -16.29 14.30
C GLN A 261 -14.89 -14.86 14.80
N GLU A 262 -13.98 -14.67 15.75
CA GLU A 262 -13.66 -13.33 16.28
C GLU A 262 -13.03 -12.45 15.20
N SER A 263 -12.08 -13.00 14.44
CA SER A 263 -11.45 -12.37 13.28
C SER A 263 -12.49 -11.94 12.23
N TYR A 264 -13.45 -12.81 11.92
CA TYR A 264 -14.54 -12.52 11.00
C TYR A 264 -15.44 -11.38 11.48
N GLN A 265 -15.73 -11.29 12.78
CA GLN A 265 -16.55 -10.18 13.31
C GLN A 265 -15.86 -8.83 13.15
N VAL A 266 -14.54 -8.76 13.37
CA VAL A 266 -13.74 -7.55 13.13
C VAL A 266 -13.79 -7.18 11.64
N TYR A 267 -13.59 -8.15 10.75
CA TYR A 267 -13.69 -7.94 9.30
C TYR A 267 -15.08 -7.41 8.90
N LYS A 268 -16.15 -8.05 9.39
CA LYS A 268 -17.53 -7.67 9.08
C LYS A 268 -17.81 -6.23 9.50
N ARG A 269 -17.45 -5.86 10.73
CA ARG A 269 -17.60 -4.49 11.24
C ARG A 269 -16.79 -3.50 10.40
N TYR A 270 -15.55 -3.84 10.05
CA TYR A 270 -14.70 -3.01 9.20
C TYR A 270 -15.33 -2.75 7.82
N GLN A 271 -15.81 -3.79 7.13
CA GLN A 271 -16.47 -3.63 5.82
C GLN A 271 -17.71 -2.74 5.91
N MET A 272 -18.54 -2.93 6.94
CA MET A 272 -19.77 -2.14 7.12
C MET A 272 -19.47 -0.67 7.42
N VAL A 273 -18.50 -0.38 8.29
CA VAL A 273 -18.23 0.99 8.74
C VAL A 273 -17.35 1.76 7.75
N ILE A 274 -16.28 1.14 7.26
CA ILE A 274 -15.27 1.80 6.42
C ILE A 274 -15.65 1.73 4.94
N HIS A 275 -16.09 0.57 4.46
CA HIS A 275 -16.46 0.37 3.05
C HIS A 275 -17.95 0.58 2.75
N LYS A 276 -18.78 0.81 3.79
CA LYS A 276 -20.24 1.01 3.66
C LYS A 276 -20.95 -0.17 3.01
N ASP A 277 -20.39 -1.36 3.17
CA ASP A 277 -21.02 -2.59 2.69
C ASP A 277 -22.29 -2.90 3.52
N PRO A 278 -23.38 -3.35 2.88
CA PRO A 278 -24.59 -3.74 3.59
C PRO A 278 -24.34 -5.01 4.44
N PRO A 279 -25.11 -5.26 5.51
CA PRO A 279 -24.80 -6.30 6.51
C PRO A 279 -24.73 -7.75 6.01
N ASP A 280 -25.36 -8.03 4.86
CA ASP A 280 -25.44 -9.32 4.18
C ASP A 280 -24.24 -9.59 3.25
N LYS A 281 -23.60 -8.53 2.74
CA LYS A 281 -22.47 -8.63 1.82
C LYS A 281 -21.21 -9.27 2.44
N PRO A 282 -20.68 -8.81 3.60
CA PRO A 282 -19.46 -9.36 4.22
C PRO A 282 -19.74 -10.71 4.88
N SER A 283 -20.07 -11.72 4.07
CA SER A 283 -20.37 -13.09 4.51
C SER A 283 -19.09 -13.84 4.92
N ILE A 284 -19.27 -14.91 5.71
CA ILE A 284 -18.17 -15.83 6.06
C ILE A 284 -17.52 -16.39 4.80
N ASN A 285 -18.30 -16.74 3.78
CA ASN A 285 -17.77 -17.26 2.52
C ASN A 285 -16.89 -16.24 1.79
N GLN A 286 -17.30 -14.96 1.78
CA GLN A 286 -16.48 -13.89 1.22
C GLN A 286 -15.17 -13.75 1.99
N PHE A 287 -15.24 -13.67 3.33
CA PHE A 287 -14.08 -13.59 4.20
C PHE A 287 -13.10 -14.75 3.96
N THR A 288 -13.59 -15.99 3.99
CA THR A 288 -12.80 -17.20 3.75
C THR A 288 -12.14 -17.16 2.39
N ARG A 289 -12.94 -16.97 1.32
CA ARG A 289 -12.45 -17.03 -0.06
C ARG A 289 -11.38 -15.98 -0.34
N PHE A 290 -11.50 -14.77 0.22
CA PHE A 290 -10.59 -13.68 -0.11
C PHE A 290 -9.39 -13.57 0.83
N LEU A 291 -9.57 -13.86 2.12
CA LEU A 291 -8.59 -13.52 3.16
C LEU A 291 -8.03 -14.73 3.91
N CYS A 292 -8.66 -15.91 3.83
CA CYS A 292 -8.21 -17.10 4.54
C CYS A 292 -7.63 -18.15 3.59
N ASP A 293 -8.35 -18.41 2.49
CA ASP A 293 -7.89 -19.35 1.49
C ASP A 293 -6.62 -18.83 0.82
N SER A 294 -5.72 -19.76 0.51
CA SER A 294 -4.49 -19.45 -0.21
C SER A 294 -4.10 -20.61 -1.11
N PRO A 295 -3.51 -20.34 -2.28
CA PRO A 295 -2.86 -21.38 -3.07
C PRO A 295 -1.50 -21.76 -2.50
N LEU A 296 -0.94 -20.98 -1.56
CA LEU A 296 0.41 -21.19 -1.06
C LEU A 296 0.51 -22.44 -0.21
N GLU A 297 1.43 -23.31 -0.59
CA GLU A 297 1.83 -24.46 0.21
C GLU A 297 2.66 -24.01 1.42
N ALA A 298 2.44 -24.65 2.56
CA ALA A 298 3.25 -24.41 3.73
C ALA A 298 4.61 -25.09 3.56
N GLU A 299 5.67 -24.32 3.71
CA GLU A 299 7.04 -24.80 3.52
C GLU A 299 7.90 -24.46 4.74
N HIS A 300 8.72 -25.40 5.17
CA HIS A 300 9.72 -25.20 6.22
C HIS A 300 11.10 -25.53 5.65
N ALA A 301 11.91 -24.50 5.44
CA ALA A 301 13.29 -24.65 5.05
C ALA A 301 14.21 -24.67 6.30
N PRO A 302 15.35 -25.39 6.29
CA PRO A 302 16.29 -25.41 7.41
C PRO A 302 16.77 -24.01 7.84
N ASN A 303 16.98 -23.12 6.87
CA ASN A 303 17.38 -21.72 7.07
C ASN A 303 16.18 -20.75 6.95
N GLY A 304 14.97 -21.26 7.14
CA GLY A 304 13.73 -20.49 7.05
C GLY A 304 13.30 -19.90 8.39
N PRO A 305 12.25 -19.05 8.39
CA PRO A 305 11.64 -18.56 9.61
C PRO A 305 10.99 -19.72 10.39
N GLU A 306 10.98 -19.65 11.73
CA GLU A 306 10.41 -20.70 12.60
C GLU A 306 8.93 -20.98 12.29
N CYS A 307 8.18 -19.92 11.98
CA CYS A 307 6.77 -20.06 11.59
C CYS A 307 6.57 -20.72 10.22
N GLY A 308 7.64 -20.91 9.44
CA GLY A 308 7.63 -21.38 8.06
C GLY A 308 7.16 -20.31 7.07
N TYR A 309 7.24 -20.63 5.79
CA TYR A 309 6.69 -19.82 4.71
C TYR A 309 5.21 -20.16 4.46
N GLY A 310 4.50 -19.26 3.77
CA GLY A 310 3.09 -19.41 3.39
C GLY A 310 2.21 -18.23 3.85
N SER A 311 0.92 -18.49 4.08
CA SER A 311 -0.07 -17.44 4.38
C SER A 311 -0.50 -17.41 5.85
N PHE A 312 -0.49 -16.22 6.43
CA PHE A 312 -0.73 -16.00 7.86
C PHE A 312 -1.66 -14.82 8.11
N HIS A 313 -2.31 -14.84 9.28
CA HIS A 313 -2.95 -13.67 9.88
C HIS A 313 -2.08 -13.19 11.04
N GLN A 314 -1.61 -11.96 10.97
CA GLN A 314 -0.99 -11.26 12.09
C GLN A 314 -2.08 -10.56 12.89
N GLN A 315 -2.48 -11.17 13.99
CA GLN A 315 -3.59 -10.73 14.84
C GLN A 315 -3.07 -9.81 15.95
N TYR A 316 -3.76 -8.68 16.15
CA TYR A 316 -3.48 -7.69 17.18
C TYR A 316 -4.53 -7.80 18.27
N TRP A 317 -4.10 -8.26 19.44
CA TRP A 317 -4.95 -8.55 20.60
C TRP A 317 -4.77 -7.44 21.64
N LEU A 318 -5.85 -6.76 21.99
CA LEU A 318 -5.89 -5.78 23.07
C LEU A 318 -6.82 -6.30 24.16
N ASP A 319 -6.30 -6.48 25.37
CA ASP A 319 -7.06 -6.96 26.54
C ASP A 319 -7.84 -8.25 26.27
N GLY A 320 -7.23 -9.16 25.51
CA GLY A 320 -7.82 -10.45 25.17
C GLY A 320 -8.83 -10.41 24.03
N LYS A 321 -8.95 -9.30 23.28
CA LYS A 321 -9.81 -9.18 22.09
C LYS A 321 -9.02 -8.81 20.84
N ILE A 322 -9.38 -9.36 19.68
CA ILE A 322 -8.79 -8.96 18.40
C ILE A 322 -9.29 -7.57 18.02
N ILE A 323 -8.38 -6.61 17.82
CA ILE A 323 -8.68 -5.25 17.35
C ILE A 323 -8.21 -4.98 15.92
N ALA A 324 -7.30 -5.79 15.39
CA ALA A 324 -6.86 -5.71 14.00
C ALA A 324 -6.26 -7.03 13.52
N VAL A 325 -6.27 -7.25 12.22
CA VAL A 325 -5.64 -8.40 11.58
C VAL A 325 -5.00 -7.99 10.25
N GLY A 326 -3.68 -8.16 10.17
CA GLY A 326 -2.94 -8.10 8.91
C GLY A 326 -2.92 -9.47 8.24
N VAL A 327 -3.43 -9.56 7.02
CA VAL A 327 -3.31 -10.76 6.18
C VAL A 327 -1.99 -10.64 5.43
N ILE A 328 -1.06 -11.55 5.70
CA ILE A 328 0.31 -11.49 5.19
C ILE A 328 0.73 -12.82 4.57
N ASP A 329 1.60 -12.74 3.57
CA ASP A 329 2.37 -13.87 3.08
C ASP A 329 3.82 -13.73 3.53
N ILE A 330 4.39 -14.81 4.07
CA ILE A 330 5.82 -14.91 4.38
C ILE A 330 6.44 -15.75 3.27
N LEU A 331 7.28 -15.11 2.46
CA LEU A 331 7.89 -15.66 1.26
C LEU A 331 9.42 -15.65 1.39
N PRO A 332 10.15 -16.36 0.50
CA PRO A 332 11.60 -16.47 0.58
C PRO A 332 12.35 -15.14 0.70
N TYR A 333 11.87 -14.08 0.03
CA TYR A 333 12.55 -12.77 0.04
C TYR A 333 11.80 -11.66 0.78
N CYS A 334 10.55 -11.90 1.18
CA CYS A 334 9.75 -10.84 1.78
C CYS A 334 8.63 -11.28 2.72
N VAL A 335 8.21 -10.35 3.58
CA VAL A 335 6.84 -10.32 4.10
C VAL A 335 6.00 -9.47 3.16
N SER A 336 4.91 -10.01 2.63
CA SER A 336 4.00 -9.34 1.71
C SER A 336 2.67 -9.06 2.38
N SER A 337 2.32 -7.79 2.52
CA SER A 337 1.03 -7.35 3.05
C SER A 337 -0.06 -7.50 1.98
N VAL A 338 -1.07 -8.32 2.27
CA VAL A 338 -2.18 -8.63 1.35
C VAL A 338 -3.38 -7.74 1.66
N TYR A 339 -3.78 -7.68 2.92
CA TYR A 339 -4.95 -6.91 3.36
C TYR A 339 -4.86 -6.59 4.85
N LEU A 340 -5.51 -5.52 5.28
CA LEU A 340 -5.66 -5.16 6.70
C LEU A 340 -7.12 -4.81 6.96
N TYR A 341 -7.66 -5.33 8.06
CA TYR A 341 -8.92 -4.89 8.64
C TYR A 341 -8.76 -4.72 10.14
N TYR A 342 -9.54 -3.81 10.72
CA TYR A 342 -9.46 -3.46 12.12
C TYR A 342 -10.81 -3.04 12.68
N ASP A 343 -10.95 -3.07 14.00
CA ASP A 343 -12.14 -2.58 14.68
C ASP A 343 -12.16 -1.04 14.61
N PRO A 344 -13.16 -0.43 13.93
CA PRO A 344 -13.22 1.01 13.72
C PRO A 344 -13.19 1.86 14.99
N ASP A 345 -13.56 1.28 16.14
CA ASP A 345 -13.52 1.97 17.44
C ASP A 345 -12.07 2.33 17.85
N PHE A 346 -11.08 1.65 17.26
CA PHE A 346 -9.65 1.89 17.46
C PHE A 346 -8.99 2.65 16.30
N SER A 347 -9.76 3.22 15.36
CA SER A 347 -9.26 4.03 14.24
C SER A 347 -8.32 5.15 14.68
N PHE A 348 -8.58 5.75 15.85
CA PHE A 348 -7.71 6.78 16.42
C PHE A 348 -6.26 6.30 16.61
N LEU A 349 -5.97 5.00 16.71
CA LEU A 349 -4.61 4.48 16.83
C LEU A 349 -3.84 4.45 15.50
N SER A 350 -4.49 4.80 14.39
CA SER A 350 -3.91 4.75 13.04
C SER A 350 -3.37 3.36 12.71
N LEU A 351 -4.23 2.35 12.90
CA LEU A 351 -3.85 0.92 12.83
C LEU A 351 -3.25 0.52 11.50
N GLY A 352 -3.59 1.19 10.39
CA GLY A 352 -2.94 1.01 9.09
C GLY A 352 -1.45 1.33 9.08
N VAL A 353 -1.07 2.47 9.66
CA VAL A 353 0.34 2.85 9.76
C VAL A 353 1.04 1.98 10.81
N TYR A 354 0.38 1.71 11.94
CA TYR A 354 0.94 0.88 13.00
C TYR A 354 1.23 -0.54 12.53
N SER A 355 0.31 -1.18 11.79
CA SER A 355 0.51 -2.54 11.29
C SER A 355 1.65 -2.61 10.28
N ALA A 356 1.77 -1.64 9.36
CA ALA A 356 2.89 -1.60 8.43
C ALA A 356 4.24 -1.47 9.15
N LEU A 357 4.31 -0.67 10.22
CA LEU A 357 5.52 -0.55 11.04
C LEU A 357 5.82 -1.87 11.79
N ARG A 358 4.79 -2.57 12.27
CA ARG A 358 4.92 -3.89 12.91
C ARG A 358 5.39 -4.95 11.90
N GLU A 359 4.88 -4.94 10.67
CA GLU A 359 5.28 -5.85 9.60
C GLU A 359 6.74 -5.59 9.15
N ILE A 360 7.20 -4.34 9.13
CA ILE A 360 8.62 -3.99 8.90
C ILE A 360 9.50 -4.54 10.02
N ALA A 361 9.13 -4.30 11.29
CA ALA A 361 9.88 -4.83 12.44
C ALA A 361 9.91 -6.38 12.43
N PHE A 362 8.79 -7.00 12.08
CA PHE A 362 8.68 -8.44 11.94
C PHE A 362 9.56 -8.98 10.81
N THR A 363 9.60 -8.31 9.64
CA THR A 363 10.51 -8.65 8.53
C THR A 363 11.97 -8.65 9.00
N ARG A 364 12.38 -7.61 9.75
CA ARG A 364 13.74 -7.52 10.31
C ARG A 364 14.04 -8.66 11.29
N GLN A 365 13.06 -9.06 12.11
CA GLN A 365 13.18 -10.20 13.01
C GLN A 365 13.35 -11.53 12.25
N LEU A 366 12.56 -11.76 11.20
CA LEU A 366 12.68 -12.98 10.38
C LEU A 366 14.02 -13.05 9.63
N CYS A 367 14.51 -11.90 9.16
CA CYS A 367 15.79 -11.77 8.45
C CYS A 367 16.98 -12.30 9.25
N VAL A 368 16.91 -12.30 10.60
CA VAL A 368 17.98 -12.85 11.46
C VAL A 368 18.19 -14.35 11.20
N LYS A 369 17.12 -15.09 10.88
CA LYS A 369 17.18 -16.53 10.58
C LYS A 369 17.17 -16.84 9.08
N ALA A 370 16.49 -16.00 8.29
CA ALA A 370 16.39 -16.13 6.84
C ALA A 370 16.94 -14.86 6.17
N PRO A 371 18.27 -14.75 5.93
CA PRO A 371 18.91 -13.51 5.47
C PRO A 371 18.39 -12.95 4.14
N ASP A 372 17.86 -13.82 3.28
CA ASP A 372 17.28 -13.39 1.99
C ASP A 372 15.92 -12.68 2.18
N LEU A 373 15.22 -12.95 3.29
CA LEU A 373 13.93 -12.34 3.66
C LEU A 373 14.14 -10.94 4.26
N CYS A 374 14.52 -10.00 3.41
CA CYS A 374 14.93 -8.65 3.83
C CYS A 374 13.99 -7.52 3.37
N PHE A 375 12.96 -7.85 2.59
CA PHE A 375 12.03 -6.87 2.01
C PHE A 375 10.63 -6.95 2.61
N TYR A 376 9.97 -5.80 2.69
CA TYR A 376 8.57 -5.69 3.06
C TYR A 376 7.75 -5.18 1.87
N TYR A 377 6.83 -5.99 1.36
CA TYR A 377 6.04 -5.68 0.16
C TYR A 377 4.71 -5.09 0.59
N MET A 378 4.40 -3.88 0.13
CA MET A 378 3.20 -3.13 0.54
C MET A 378 2.07 -3.20 -0.49
N GLY A 379 2.09 -4.20 -1.37
CA GLY A 379 1.14 -4.30 -2.47
C GLY A 379 1.46 -3.32 -3.60
N PHE A 380 0.48 -2.53 -4.02
CA PHE A 380 0.65 -1.54 -5.10
C PHE A 380 0.79 -0.11 -4.59
N TYR A 381 1.61 0.67 -5.28
CA TYR A 381 1.72 2.12 -5.26
C TYR A 381 1.04 2.68 -6.51
N ILE A 382 0.15 3.65 -6.32
CA ILE A 382 -0.56 4.34 -7.41
C ILE A 382 -0.28 5.83 -7.24
N HIS A 383 0.53 6.39 -8.15
CA HIS A 383 1.03 7.76 -8.02
C HIS A 383 -0.10 8.81 -8.04
N SER A 384 -1.11 8.57 -8.88
CA SER A 384 -2.27 9.43 -9.07
C SER A 384 -3.36 9.29 -7.99
N CYS A 385 -3.19 8.36 -7.02
CA CYS A 385 -4.18 8.11 -5.98
C CYS A 385 -3.61 8.53 -4.61
N PRO A 386 -4.07 9.63 -4.00
CA PRO A 386 -3.58 10.13 -2.71
C PRO A 386 -3.56 9.04 -1.63
N LYS A 387 -4.65 8.27 -1.50
CA LYS A 387 -4.82 7.15 -0.56
C LYS A 387 -3.80 6.01 -0.75
N MET A 388 -3.11 5.95 -1.88
CA MET A 388 -2.10 4.92 -2.17
C MET A 388 -0.68 5.50 -2.26
N ARG A 389 -0.54 6.83 -2.26
CA ARG A 389 0.74 7.55 -2.39
C ARG A 389 1.57 7.47 -1.10
N TYR A 390 0.92 7.32 0.06
CA TYR A 390 1.59 7.20 1.37
C TYR A 390 2.63 6.07 1.43
N LYS A 391 2.48 4.99 0.65
CA LYS A 391 3.42 3.85 0.65
C LYS A 391 4.83 4.25 0.24
N GLY A 392 4.96 5.30 -0.58
CA GLY A 392 6.26 5.87 -0.96
C GLY A 392 6.98 6.60 0.18
N GLN A 393 6.35 6.76 1.35
CA GLN A 393 6.94 7.39 2.53
C GLN A 393 7.73 6.38 3.39
N TYR A 394 7.64 5.07 3.10
CA TYR A 394 8.34 4.02 3.83
C TYR A 394 9.74 3.80 3.26
N ARG A 395 10.64 4.74 3.55
CA ARG A 395 11.97 4.81 2.93
C ARG A 395 13.05 4.00 3.67
N PRO A 396 14.05 3.48 2.94
CA PRO A 396 14.14 3.47 1.47
C PRO A 396 13.19 2.42 0.86
N SER A 397 12.58 2.78 -0.27
CA SER A 397 11.63 1.94 -1.01
C SER A 397 11.94 1.91 -2.49
N ASP A 398 11.58 0.80 -3.15
CA ASP A 398 11.78 0.59 -4.57
C ASP A 398 10.43 0.38 -5.27
N LEU A 399 10.30 0.87 -6.51
CA LEU A 399 9.23 0.50 -7.42
C LEU A 399 9.73 -0.50 -8.46
N LEU A 400 8.88 -1.46 -8.81
CA LEU A 400 9.16 -2.44 -9.84
C LEU A 400 8.92 -1.82 -11.23
N CYS A 401 9.92 -1.87 -12.11
CA CYS A 401 9.77 -1.48 -13.51
C CYS A 401 8.73 -2.39 -14.20
N PRO A 402 7.69 -1.82 -14.84
CA PRO A 402 6.57 -2.61 -15.36
C PRO A 402 6.94 -3.47 -16.59
N GLU A 403 8.08 -3.19 -17.23
CA GLU A 403 8.51 -3.86 -18.45
C GLU A 403 9.68 -4.83 -18.23
N THR A 404 10.67 -4.44 -17.43
CA THR A 404 11.88 -5.26 -17.18
C THR A 404 11.85 -6.02 -15.86
N TYR A 405 10.92 -5.70 -14.97
CA TYR A 405 10.85 -6.25 -13.60
C TYR A 405 12.10 -6.01 -12.76
N VAL A 406 12.85 -4.97 -13.09
CA VAL A 406 13.98 -4.48 -12.28
C VAL A 406 13.45 -3.54 -11.22
N TRP A 407 13.96 -3.66 -10.00
CA TRP A 407 13.64 -2.76 -8.89
C TRP A 407 14.43 -1.46 -8.98
N THR A 408 13.74 -0.33 -8.94
CA THR A 408 14.34 1.01 -9.05
C THR A 408 13.97 1.83 -7.80
N PRO A 409 14.93 2.56 -7.19
CA PRO A 409 14.63 3.44 -6.05
C PRO A 409 13.49 4.41 -6.38
N ILE A 410 12.54 4.57 -5.46
CA ILE A 410 11.34 5.38 -5.71
C ILE A 410 11.70 6.82 -6.06
N GLU A 411 12.77 7.38 -5.49
CA GLU A 411 13.24 8.74 -5.74
C GLU A 411 13.59 8.98 -7.22
N GLN A 412 14.05 7.95 -7.92
CA GLN A 412 14.33 8.00 -9.36
C GLN A 412 13.07 7.83 -10.22
N CYS A 413 12.04 7.17 -9.67
CA CYS A 413 10.79 6.91 -10.37
C CYS A 413 9.84 8.10 -10.31
N LEU A 414 9.80 8.83 -9.18
CA LEU A 414 8.83 9.91 -8.95
C LEU A 414 8.87 11.00 -10.03
N PRO A 415 10.02 11.55 -10.45
CA PRO A 415 10.04 12.56 -11.51
C PRO A 415 9.39 12.07 -12.81
N LEU A 416 9.56 10.79 -13.17
CA LEU A 416 8.94 10.21 -14.35
C LEU A 416 7.42 10.09 -14.22
N LEU A 417 6.93 9.85 -13.00
CA LEU A 417 5.50 9.68 -12.71
C LEU A 417 4.75 11.01 -12.59
N GLU A 418 5.45 12.10 -12.31
CA GLU A 418 4.86 13.46 -12.35
C GLU A 418 4.56 13.91 -13.79
N HIS A 419 5.36 13.46 -14.77
CA HIS A 419 5.20 13.85 -16.18
C HIS A 419 4.35 12.88 -16.98
N SER A 420 4.35 11.58 -16.62
CA SER A 420 3.57 10.57 -17.29
C SER A 420 2.95 9.61 -16.29
N LYS A 421 1.67 9.30 -16.52
CA LYS A 421 0.93 8.33 -15.72
C LYS A 421 1.54 6.93 -15.79
N TYR A 422 2.02 6.51 -16.96
CA TYR A 422 2.75 5.27 -17.17
C TYR A 422 4.18 5.58 -17.59
N SER A 423 5.12 5.11 -16.78
CA SER A 423 6.55 5.25 -17.03
C SER A 423 7.26 3.92 -16.84
N ARG A 424 8.17 3.63 -17.76
CA ARG A 424 9.24 2.64 -17.62
C ARG A 424 10.33 3.25 -16.74
N PHE A 425 10.85 2.49 -15.77
CA PHE A 425 11.85 2.99 -14.84
C PHE A 425 13.29 2.58 -15.17
N ASN A 426 13.47 1.51 -15.95
CA ASN A 426 14.81 1.13 -16.40
C ASN A 426 15.31 2.15 -17.43
N GLN A 427 16.45 2.78 -17.11
CA GLN A 427 17.08 3.83 -17.92
C GLN A 427 17.64 3.30 -19.24
N ASP A 428 18.00 2.01 -19.30
CA ASP A 428 18.38 1.38 -20.56
C ASP A 428 17.13 1.07 -21.39
N GLY A 429 16.94 1.82 -22.48
CA GLY A 429 15.83 1.64 -23.42
C GLY A 429 15.88 0.32 -24.18
N LYS A 430 17.03 -0.37 -24.23
CA LYS A 430 17.17 -1.69 -24.87
C LYS A 430 16.97 -2.84 -23.88
N ALA A 431 16.96 -2.56 -22.58
CA ALA A 431 16.76 -3.60 -21.58
C ALA A 431 15.37 -4.25 -21.75
N VAL A 432 15.32 -5.54 -21.52
CA VAL A 432 14.11 -6.36 -21.65
C VAL A 432 14.00 -7.23 -20.41
N ASP A 433 12.83 -7.78 -20.17
CA ASP A 433 12.65 -8.81 -19.14
C ASP A 433 13.63 -9.97 -19.35
N GLU A 434 14.52 -10.19 -18.39
CA GLU A 434 15.51 -11.28 -18.40
C GLU A 434 14.85 -12.66 -18.29
N GLY A 435 13.73 -12.72 -17.58
CA GLY A 435 12.89 -13.90 -17.41
C GLY A 435 11.85 -14.08 -18.51
N ARG A 436 11.92 -13.31 -19.61
CA ARG A 436 10.97 -13.42 -20.73
C ARG A 436 10.96 -14.83 -21.30
N LEU A 437 9.83 -15.20 -21.90
CA LEU A 437 9.72 -16.48 -22.59
C LEU A 437 10.76 -16.56 -23.73
N LYS A 438 11.53 -17.65 -23.75
CA LYS A 438 12.51 -18.01 -24.78
C LYS A 438 12.06 -19.22 -25.58
N GLU A 439 11.47 -20.21 -24.90
CA GLU A 439 11.09 -21.48 -25.51
C GLU A 439 9.69 -21.91 -25.06
N LEU A 440 8.69 -21.64 -25.90
CA LEU A 440 7.29 -22.00 -25.63
C LEU A 440 7.11 -23.52 -25.44
N GLY A 441 7.92 -24.34 -26.11
CA GLY A 441 7.84 -25.79 -26.03
C GLY A 441 8.14 -26.39 -24.65
N ARG A 442 8.82 -25.65 -23.77
CA ARG A 442 9.19 -26.11 -22.41
C ARG A 442 8.12 -25.87 -21.35
N VAL A 443 7.10 -25.05 -21.65
CA VAL A 443 6.00 -24.75 -20.72
C VAL A 443 5.38 -26.07 -20.24
N ARG A 444 5.19 -26.22 -18.92
CA ARG A 444 4.59 -27.42 -18.34
C ARG A 444 3.07 -27.35 -18.44
N VAL A 445 2.49 -28.38 -19.05
CA VAL A 445 1.05 -28.54 -19.20
C VAL A 445 0.60 -29.77 -18.43
N LEU A 446 -0.49 -29.63 -17.68
CA LEU A 446 -1.25 -30.74 -17.11
C LEU A 446 -2.50 -30.97 -17.97
N HIS A 447 -2.52 -32.10 -18.68
CA HIS A 447 -3.64 -32.51 -19.52
C HIS A 447 -3.98 -33.98 -19.26
N LYS A 448 -5.26 -34.30 -19.02
CA LYS A 448 -5.74 -35.66 -18.73
C LYS A 448 -4.85 -36.41 -17.71
N ARG A 449 -4.59 -35.76 -16.56
CA ARG A 449 -3.76 -36.27 -15.46
C ARG A 449 -2.29 -36.56 -15.83
N THR A 450 -1.83 -36.12 -16.99
CA THR A 450 -0.45 -36.29 -17.44
C THR A 450 0.25 -34.94 -17.51
N VAL A 451 1.42 -34.83 -16.89
CA VAL A 451 2.29 -33.65 -17.00
C VAL A 451 3.23 -33.84 -18.19
N MET A 452 3.29 -32.85 -19.08
CA MET A 452 4.20 -32.88 -20.22
C MET A 452 4.61 -31.47 -20.67
N PRO A 453 5.74 -31.31 -21.38
CA PRO A 453 6.06 -30.06 -22.05
C PRO A 453 5.04 -29.72 -23.14
N TYR A 454 4.82 -28.42 -23.39
CA TYR A 454 3.89 -27.95 -24.42
C TYR A 454 4.25 -28.49 -25.82
N SER A 455 5.53 -28.70 -26.12
CA SER A 455 5.98 -29.31 -27.39
C SER A 455 5.42 -30.72 -27.62
N VAL A 456 5.19 -31.49 -26.55
CA VAL A 456 4.59 -32.83 -26.59
C VAL A 456 3.07 -32.71 -26.60
N TYR A 457 2.50 -31.84 -25.76
CA TYR A 457 1.06 -31.61 -25.71
C TYR A 457 0.51 -31.11 -27.06
N LYS A 458 1.19 -30.17 -27.73
CA LYS A 458 0.82 -29.64 -29.05
C LYS A 458 0.64 -30.73 -30.10
N LYS A 459 1.43 -31.82 -30.03
CA LYS A 459 1.34 -32.98 -30.94
C LYS A 459 0.21 -33.95 -30.59
N ARG A 460 -0.20 -34.00 -29.31
CA ARG A 460 -1.19 -34.98 -28.79
C ARG A 460 -2.61 -34.43 -28.74
N ARG A 461 -2.75 -33.11 -28.60
CA ARG A 461 -4.05 -32.45 -28.50
C ARG A 461 -4.81 -32.54 -29.82
N LYS A 462 -6.13 -32.60 -29.74
CA LYS A 462 -7.06 -32.50 -30.88
C LYS A 462 -7.81 -31.18 -30.78
N GLY A 463 -8.15 -30.56 -31.91
CA GLY A 463 -8.93 -29.31 -31.95
C GLY A 463 -8.11 -28.03 -32.21
N PRO A 464 -8.74 -26.84 -32.07
CA PRO A 464 -8.16 -25.54 -32.47
C PRO A 464 -6.92 -25.18 -31.64
N SER A 465 -5.99 -24.41 -32.21
CA SER A 465 -4.74 -24.00 -31.55
C SER A 465 -4.99 -23.21 -30.27
N ASP A 466 -4.38 -23.65 -29.16
CA ASP A 466 -4.33 -22.91 -27.89
C ASP A 466 -2.98 -22.20 -27.71
N GLU A 467 -2.13 -22.20 -28.74
CA GLU A 467 -0.77 -21.65 -28.71
C GLU A 467 -0.73 -20.20 -28.24
N ALA A 468 -1.62 -19.35 -28.76
CA ALA A 468 -1.69 -17.95 -28.35
C ALA A 468 -1.98 -17.80 -26.85
N SER A 469 -2.85 -18.65 -26.29
CA SER A 469 -3.17 -18.63 -24.86
C SER A 469 -2.01 -19.12 -23.98
N VAL A 470 -1.26 -20.13 -24.45
CA VAL A 470 -0.10 -20.66 -23.74
C VAL A 470 1.07 -19.67 -23.80
N GLN A 471 1.26 -19.05 -24.97
CA GLN A 471 2.23 -17.97 -25.18
C GLN A 471 1.92 -16.78 -24.27
N GLN A 472 0.67 -16.35 -24.19
CA GLN A 472 0.25 -15.25 -23.32
C GLN A 472 0.52 -15.59 -21.84
N TYR A 473 0.11 -16.78 -21.39
CA TYR A 473 0.40 -17.26 -20.04
C TYR A 473 1.90 -17.22 -19.74
N ALA A 474 2.72 -17.85 -20.57
CA ALA A 474 4.15 -17.99 -20.34
C ALA A 474 4.89 -16.65 -20.42
N SER A 475 4.43 -15.73 -21.27
CA SER A 475 4.95 -14.36 -21.33
C SER A 475 4.67 -13.60 -20.04
N LEU A 476 3.47 -13.76 -19.45
CA LEU A 476 3.09 -13.07 -18.22
C LEU A 476 3.81 -13.62 -16.98
N VAL A 477 3.96 -14.95 -16.87
CA VAL A 477 4.61 -15.58 -15.71
C VAL A 477 6.13 -15.68 -15.83
N GLY A 478 6.68 -15.60 -17.05
CA GLY A 478 8.10 -15.78 -17.33
C GLY A 478 8.50 -17.24 -17.56
N GLN A 479 9.65 -17.45 -18.21
CA GLN A 479 10.12 -18.80 -18.59
C GLN A 479 10.23 -19.72 -17.38
N THR A 480 10.95 -19.30 -16.33
CA THR A 480 11.19 -20.11 -15.13
C THR A 480 9.90 -20.60 -14.50
N CYS A 481 8.96 -19.70 -14.22
CA CYS A 481 7.66 -20.08 -13.65
C CYS A 481 6.87 -20.97 -14.61
N SER A 482 6.90 -20.71 -15.92
CA SER A 482 6.18 -21.54 -16.90
C SER A 482 6.72 -22.98 -17.01
N GLU A 483 7.98 -23.22 -16.61
CA GLU A 483 8.61 -24.55 -16.60
C GLU A 483 8.43 -25.29 -15.26
N ARG A 484 8.09 -24.58 -14.18
CA ARG A 484 7.81 -25.18 -12.86
C ARG A 484 6.32 -25.35 -12.61
N MET A 485 5.53 -24.30 -12.88
CA MET A 485 4.09 -24.30 -12.67
C MET A 485 3.36 -25.08 -13.76
N LEU A 486 2.32 -25.81 -13.36
CA LEU A 486 1.52 -26.61 -14.28
C LEU A 486 0.35 -25.82 -14.85
N LEU A 487 0.38 -25.54 -16.15
CA LEU A 487 -0.76 -24.96 -16.85
C LEU A 487 -1.82 -26.04 -17.12
N PHE A 488 -2.98 -25.93 -16.46
CA PHE A 488 -4.08 -26.85 -16.70
C PHE A 488 -4.70 -26.63 -18.10
N ARG A 489 -4.90 -27.73 -18.83
CA ARG A 489 -5.61 -27.79 -20.10
C ARG A 489 -6.55 -28.99 -20.10
N SER A 490 -7.84 -28.71 -20.26
CA SER A 490 -8.92 -29.70 -20.31
C SER A 490 -8.79 -30.66 -21.48
#